data_AF-A0A432ZYY2-F1
#
_entry.id   AF-A0A432ZYY2-F1
#
_cell.length_a   1.000
_cell.length_b   1.000
_cell.length_c   1.000
_cell.angle_alpha   90.00
_cell.angle_beta   90.00
_cell.angle_gamma   90.00
#
_symmetry.space_group_name_H-M   'P 1'
#
loop_
_entity.id
_entity.type
_entity.pdbx_description
1 polymer ?
#
loop_
_entity_poly.entity_id
_entity_poly.type
_entity_poly.pdbx_seq_one_letter_code
_entity_poly.pdbx_strand_id
1 'polypeptide(L)'
;GGGPWVLWAPSQPSVPSVPSTWSPTSHPWLVLFTKATTKSHTSPFHHTPSMSLIDLITERLATIDLHDETVSEYIAGIVQEEWLEEHEKREAITEYLKETTEAPTNDLIDDMFIAWRKEQAEIMRKEEDKKAKATESAPDHPLKDTIIPADPATASGTAGPAKRTTVWDNIEQPESTSFSQRHQRRDMSKEERAKRDQLLAQYGYQLDEVIEGANGEAEIVYKDHAAGAGGKGTGGGEDLLGANRNADIIKDKERARREQMRKKSEEEKERNKMLLEKQRLAADKEKKRTAKKEKRRM
;
A
#
# COMPACT_ATOMS: atom_id res chain seq x y z
N GLY A 1 -54.29 -16.13 39.33
CA GLY A 1 -54.89 -15.65 38.07
C GLY A 1 -53.78 -15.50 37.06
N GLY A 2 -53.69 -16.43 36.11
CA GLY A 2 -52.72 -16.40 35.02
C GLY A 2 -53.45 -16.09 33.72
N GLY A 3 -53.13 -14.94 33.11
CA GLY A 3 -53.60 -14.59 31.78
C GLY A 3 -52.62 -15.11 30.72
N PRO A 4 -53.09 -15.57 29.55
CA PRO A 4 -52.22 -16.06 28.49
C PRO A 4 -51.55 -14.89 27.77
N TRP A 5 -50.23 -14.97 27.62
CA TRP A 5 -49.43 -14.07 26.79
C TRP A 5 -49.62 -14.48 25.33
N VAL A 6 -50.27 -13.61 24.54
CA VAL A 6 -50.42 -13.78 23.10
C VAL A 6 -49.18 -13.21 22.41
N LEU A 7 -48.32 -14.09 21.90
CA LEU A 7 -47.22 -13.72 21.03
C LEU A 7 -47.76 -13.22 19.68
N TRP A 8 -47.52 -11.95 19.37
CA TRP A 8 -47.73 -11.38 18.05
C TRP A 8 -46.52 -11.69 17.18
N ALA A 9 -46.69 -12.54 16.16
CA ALA A 9 -45.68 -12.78 15.13
C ALA A 9 -45.82 -11.72 14.02
N PRO A 10 -44.72 -11.07 13.59
CA PRO A 10 -44.77 -10.13 12.47
C PRO A 10 -45.00 -10.89 11.16
N SER A 11 -46.03 -10.47 10.44
CA SER A 11 -46.40 -10.92 9.10
C SER A 11 -45.28 -10.60 8.12
N GLN A 12 -44.68 -11.63 7.50
CA GLN A 12 -43.67 -11.43 6.47
C GLN A 12 -44.33 -11.01 5.13
N PRO A 13 -43.79 -10.00 4.44
CA PRO A 13 -44.27 -9.63 3.11
C PRO A 13 -43.91 -10.73 2.09
N SER A 14 -44.92 -11.15 1.34
CA SER A 14 -44.81 -12.15 0.27
C SER A 14 -43.91 -11.65 -0.87
N VAL A 15 -42.84 -12.39 -1.15
CA VAL A 15 -41.94 -12.15 -2.28
C VAL A 15 -42.60 -12.64 -3.57
N PRO A 16 -42.70 -11.83 -4.65
CA PRO A 16 -43.26 -12.30 -5.91
C PRO A 16 -42.32 -13.29 -6.60
N SER A 17 -42.88 -14.46 -6.92
CA SER A 17 -42.23 -15.54 -7.68
C SER A 17 -41.94 -15.08 -9.11
N VAL A 18 -40.65 -15.00 -9.47
CA VAL A 18 -40.19 -14.70 -10.82
C VAL A 18 -40.29 -15.96 -11.69
N PRO A 19 -40.88 -15.93 -12.90
CA PRO A 19 -40.97 -17.10 -13.76
C PRO A 19 -39.62 -17.45 -14.38
N SER A 20 -39.11 -18.63 -14.02
CA SER A 20 -37.99 -19.31 -14.65
C SER A 20 -38.43 -19.95 -15.97
N THR A 21 -38.19 -19.27 -17.10
CA THR A 21 -38.25 -19.90 -18.43
C THR A 21 -37.16 -19.34 -19.34
N TRP A 22 -35.94 -19.87 -19.23
CA TRP A 22 -34.95 -19.79 -20.31
C TRP A 22 -34.73 -21.21 -20.84
N SER A 23 -35.44 -21.51 -21.93
CA SER A 23 -35.23 -22.72 -22.74
C SER A 23 -34.00 -22.52 -23.64
N PRO A 24 -33.09 -23.51 -23.76
CA PRO A 24 -32.01 -23.49 -24.72
C PRO A 24 -32.51 -23.97 -26.09
N THR A 25 -32.89 -23.06 -26.97
CA THR A 25 -33.24 -23.39 -28.35
C THR A 25 -31.98 -23.54 -29.19
N SER A 26 -31.55 -24.79 -29.33
CA SER A 26 -30.65 -25.27 -30.38
C SER A 26 -31.07 -24.70 -31.75
N HIS A 27 -30.20 -23.94 -32.39
CA HIS A 27 -30.25 -23.66 -33.83
C HIS A 27 -28.94 -24.12 -34.46
N PRO A 28 -28.96 -25.14 -35.32
CA PRO A 28 -27.88 -25.40 -36.26
C PRO A 28 -28.15 -24.65 -37.57
N TRP A 29 -27.13 -24.54 -38.43
CA TRP A 29 -27.14 -24.04 -39.81
C TRP A 29 -27.03 -22.51 -40.00
N LEU A 30 -25.84 -22.02 -40.31
CA LEU A 30 -25.40 -21.73 -41.69
C LEU A 30 -24.10 -20.91 -41.63
N VAL A 31 -22.99 -21.55 -41.98
CA VAL A 31 -21.74 -20.85 -42.30
C VAL A 31 -21.93 -20.22 -43.68
N LEU A 32 -22.38 -18.97 -43.72
CA LEU A 32 -22.23 -18.11 -44.89
C LEU A 32 -21.01 -17.21 -44.68
N PHE A 33 -19.92 -17.62 -45.31
CA PHE A 33 -18.66 -16.92 -45.40
C PHE A 33 -18.83 -15.71 -46.32
N THR A 34 -19.37 -14.60 -45.81
CA THR A 34 -19.29 -13.31 -46.50
C THR A 34 -17.93 -12.70 -46.20
N LYS A 35 -17.11 -12.54 -47.25
CA LYS A 35 -15.89 -11.74 -47.24
C LYS A 35 -16.28 -10.28 -46.95
N ALA A 36 -16.38 -9.93 -45.67
CA ALA A 36 -16.40 -8.54 -45.24
C ALA A 36 -14.98 -7.98 -45.43
N THR A 37 -14.85 -7.10 -46.41
CA THR A 37 -13.70 -6.20 -46.54
C THR A 37 -13.66 -5.34 -45.29
N THR A 38 -12.80 -5.71 -44.34
CA THR A 38 -12.48 -4.90 -43.17
C THR A 38 -11.75 -3.66 -43.66
N LYS A 39 -12.52 -2.65 -44.09
CA LYS A 39 -12.08 -1.25 -44.03
C LYS A 39 -11.76 -1.04 -42.56
N SER A 40 -10.47 -1.12 -42.24
CA SER A 40 -9.92 -0.63 -40.99
C SER A 40 -10.34 0.82 -40.88
N HIS A 41 -11.49 1.05 -40.24
CA HIS A 41 -11.85 2.35 -39.76
C HIS A 41 -10.87 2.59 -38.62
N THR A 42 -9.70 3.12 -39.00
CA THR A 42 -8.78 3.79 -38.09
C THR A 42 -9.63 4.91 -37.51
N SER A 43 -10.32 4.59 -36.41
CA SER A 43 -10.91 5.57 -35.54
C SER A 43 -9.82 6.62 -35.36
N PRO A 44 -10.04 7.88 -35.76
CA PRO A 44 -9.11 8.93 -35.43
C PRO A 44 -9.06 8.87 -33.92
N PHE A 45 -7.94 8.33 -33.41
CA PHE A 45 -7.57 8.38 -32.02
C PHE A 45 -7.44 9.87 -31.76
N HIS A 46 -8.57 10.52 -31.49
CA HIS A 46 -8.61 11.75 -30.78
C HIS A 46 -7.93 11.38 -29.48
N HIS A 47 -6.62 11.64 -29.42
CA HIS A 47 -5.98 12.01 -28.18
C HIS A 47 -6.82 13.18 -27.70
N THR A 48 -7.88 12.87 -26.97
CA THR A 48 -8.50 13.85 -26.10
C THR A 48 -7.34 14.30 -25.24
N PRO A 49 -6.88 15.55 -25.34
CA PRO A 49 -5.90 16.07 -24.41
C PRO A 49 -6.41 15.68 -23.02
N SER A 50 -5.52 15.14 -22.18
CA SER A 50 -5.87 14.71 -20.82
C SER A 50 -6.47 15.92 -20.10
N MET A 51 -7.79 16.03 -20.12
CA MET A 51 -8.49 17.11 -19.46
C MET A 51 -8.28 16.91 -17.97
N SER A 52 -7.93 17.98 -17.27
CA SER A 52 -7.76 17.88 -15.83
C SER A 52 -9.12 17.51 -15.21
N LEU A 53 -9.09 16.89 -14.03
CA LEU A 53 -10.32 16.58 -13.31
C LEU A 53 -11.21 17.82 -13.11
N ILE A 54 -10.60 18.98 -12.85
CA ILE A 54 -11.29 20.26 -12.66
C ILE A 54 -11.98 20.71 -13.96
N ASP A 55 -11.33 20.59 -15.12
CA ASP A 55 -11.94 20.96 -16.41
C ASP A 55 -13.17 20.09 -16.70
N LEU A 56 -13.06 18.78 -16.45
CA LEU A 56 -14.16 17.84 -16.64
C LEU A 56 -15.34 18.15 -15.71
N ILE A 57 -15.07 18.46 -14.44
CA ILE A 57 -16.10 18.85 -13.48
C ILE A 57 -16.78 20.15 -13.94
N THR A 58 -16.00 21.14 -14.38
CA THR A 58 -16.51 22.43 -14.83
C THR A 58 -17.40 22.30 -16.07
N GLU A 59 -16.98 21.49 -17.06
CA GLU A 59 -17.78 21.20 -18.26
C GLU A 59 -19.12 20.51 -17.91
N ARG A 60 -19.07 19.57 -16.96
CA ARG A 60 -20.28 18.85 -16.54
C ARG A 60 -21.22 19.72 -15.69
N LEU A 61 -20.69 20.54 -14.79
CA LEU A 61 -21.48 21.50 -14.00
C LEU A 61 -22.13 22.56 -14.89
N ALA A 62 -21.46 22.98 -15.95
CA ALA A 62 -22.03 23.87 -16.96
C ALA A 62 -23.27 23.26 -17.67
N THR A 63 -23.40 21.93 -17.71
CA THR A 63 -24.60 21.26 -18.26
C THR A 63 -25.82 21.45 -17.36
N ILE A 64 -25.59 21.74 -16.07
CA ILE A 64 -26.62 21.97 -15.05
C ILE A 64 -26.78 23.50 -14.78
N ASP A 65 -26.23 24.35 -15.66
CA ASP A 65 -26.24 25.81 -15.50
C ASP A 65 -25.49 26.31 -14.25
N LEU A 66 -24.53 25.51 -13.74
CA LEU A 66 -23.66 25.89 -12.64
C LEU A 66 -22.27 26.26 -13.18
N HIS A 67 -22.00 27.56 -13.31
CA HIS A 67 -20.77 28.10 -13.90
C HIS A 67 -19.77 28.63 -12.86
N ASP A 68 -19.86 28.17 -11.61
CA ASP A 68 -18.99 28.65 -10.54
C ASP A 68 -17.71 27.80 -10.43
N GLU A 69 -16.57 28.41 -10.76
CA GLU A 69 -15.24 27.79 -10.66
C GLU A 69 -14.89 27.40 -9.23
N THR A 70 -15.39 28.13 -8.22
CA THR A 70 -15.13 27.80 -6.82
C THR A 70 -15.80 26.50 -6.41
N VAL A 71 -16.96 26.20 -7.01
CA VAL A 71 -17.68 24.95 -6.79
C VAL A 71 -16.92 23.78 -7.41
N SER A 72 -16.41 23.95 -8.64
CA SER A 72 -15.65 22.88 -9.29
C SER A 72 -14.34 22.58 -8.57
N GLU A 73 -13.63 23.60 -8.06
CA GLU A 73 -12.43 23.44 -7.23
C GLU A 73 -12.74 22.74 -5.89
N TYR A 74 -13.82 23.15 -5.20
CA TYR A 74 -14.22 22.54 -3.94
C TYR A 74 -14.53 21.05 -4.10
N ILE A 75 -15.33 20.70 -5.11
CA ILE A 75 -15.69 19.31 -5.40
C ILE A 75 -14.44 18.51 -5.82
N ALA A 76 -13.56 19.08 -6.65
CA ALA A 76 -12.28 18.44 -7.00
C ALA A 76 -11.42 18.17 -5.77
N GLY A 77 -11.40 19.08 -4.80
CA GLY A 77 -10.75 18.92 -3.51
C GLY A 77 -11.25 17.70 -2.74
N ILE A 78 -12.57 17.54 -2.63
CA ILE A 78 -13.20 16.36 -1.97
C ILE A 78 -12.79 15.06 -2.69
N VAL A 79 -12.83 15.05 -4.04
CA VAL A 79 -12.50 13.84 -4.81
C VAL A 79 -11.03 13.44 -4.60
N GLN A 80 -10.11 14.40 -4.56
CA GLN A 80 -8.67 14.16 -4.37
C GLN A 80 -8.28 13.81 -2.93
N GLU A 81 -9.18 13.94 -1.96
CA GLU A 81 -8.88 13.79 -0.56
C GLU A 81 -8.59 12.32 -0.18
N GLU A 82 -7.34 11.99 0.17
CA GLU A 82 -6.91 10.59 0.34
C GLU A 82 -7.48 9.89 1.59
N TRP A 83 -7.95 10.66 2.59
CA TRP A 83 -8.41 10.13 3.87
C TRP A 83 -9.91 9.83 3.92
N LEU A 84 -10.69 10.32 2.94
CA LEU A 84 -12.10 9.96 2.79
C LEU A 84 -12.26 8.68 1.95
N GLU A 85 -13.20 7.83 2.34
CA GLU A 85 -13.61 6.71 1.50
C GLU A 85 -14.48 7.17 0.31
N GLU A 86 -14.46 6.43 -0.80
CA GLU A 86 -15.23 6.80 -2.01
C GLU A 86 -16.73 7.00 -1.73
N HIS A 87 -17.30 6.21 -0.81
CA HIS A 87 -18.72 6.34 -0.45
C HIS A 87 -19.00 7.66 0.28
N GLU A 88 -18.14 8.06 1.23
CA GLU A 88 -18.26 9.32 1.97
C GLU A 88 -18.11 10.51 1.03
N LYS A 89 -17.18 10.44 0.07
CA LYS A 89 -17.00 11.50 -0.95
C LYS A 89 -18.25 11.66 -1.80
N ARG A 90 -18.85 10.54 -2.23
CA ARG A 90 -20.09 10.55 -3.02
C ARG A 90 -21.23 11.18 -2.22
N GLU A 91 -21.37 10.82 -0.94
CA GLU A 91 -22.39 11.41 -0.07
C GLU A 91 -22.17 12.91 0.12
N ALA A 92 -20.95 13.34 0.44
CA ALA A 92 -20.62 14.76 0.63
C ALA A 92 -20.90 15.61 -0.62
N ILE A 93 -20.52 15.11 -1.81
CA ILE A 93 -20.77 15.80 -3.08
C ILE A 93 -22.27 15.80 -3.41
N THR A 94 -22.97 14.69 -3.16
CA THR A 94 -24.42 14.59 -3.40
C THR A 94 -25.19 15.56 -2.50
N GLU A 95 -24.86 15.62 -1.22
CA GLU A 95 -25.48 16.53 -0.26
C GLU A 95 -25.25 18.00 -0.65
N TYR A 96 -24.00 18.35 -0.97
CA TYR A 96 -23.65 19.69 -1.43
C TYR A 96 -24.41 20.08 -2.70
N LEU A 97 -24.39 19.22 -3.73
CA LEU A 97 -25.04 19.52 -5.00
C LEU A 97 -26.57 19.58 -4.89
N LYS A 98 -27.16 18.82 -3.96
CA LYS A 98 -28.60 18.86 -3.68
C LYS A 98 -29.03 20.16 -3.00
N GLU A 99 -28.14 20.80 -2.25
CA GLU A 99 -28.39 22.13 -1.67
C GLU A 99 -28.25 23.23 -2.72
N THR A 100 -27.29 23.11 -3.64
CA THR A 100 -27.05 24.12 -4.67
C THR A 100 -27.93 23.98 -5.92
N THR A 101 -28.40 22.76 -6.22
CA THR A 101 -29.15 22.45 -7.46
C THR A 101 -30.27 21.45 -7.21
N GLU A 102 -31.36 21.57 -7.97
CA GLU A 102 -32.48 20.62 -7.93
C GLU A 102 -32.38 19.51 -9.01
N ALA A 103 -31.33 19.54 -9.83
CA ALA A 103 -31.13 18.61 -10.94
C ALA A 103 -30.60 17.24 -10.47
N PRO A 104 -30.82 16.16 -11.24
CA PRO A 104 -30.22 14.87 -10.95
C PRO A 104 -28.69 14.91 -11.14
N THR A 105 -27.95 14.62 -10.07
CA THR A 105 -26.48 14.74 -10.02
C THR A 105 -25.75 13.39 -10.04
N ASN A 106 -26.46 12.27 -9.96
CA ASN A 106 -25.86 10.93 -9.86
C ASN A 106 -24.94 10.60 -11.05
N ASP A 107 -25.39 10.86 -12.28
CA ASP A 107 -24.62 10.57 -13.50
C ASP A 107 -23.33 11.41 -13.56
N LEU A 108 -23.41 12.67 -13.13
CA LEU A 108 -22.26 13.57 -13.02
C LEU A 108 -21.23 12.99 -12.03
N ILE A 109 -21.68 12.60 -10.85
CA ILE A 109 -20.81 12.04 -9.80
C ILE A 109 -20.13 10.76 -10.32
N ASP A 110 -20.88 9.87 -10.98
CA ASP A 110 -20.31 8.65 -11.56
C ASP A 110 -19.22 8.93 -12.60
N ASP A 111 -19.47 9.86 -13.51
CA ASP A 111 -18.49 10.29 -14.52
C ASP A 111 -17.22 10.84 -13.90
N MET A 112 -17.35 11.63 -12.82
CA MET A 112 -16.21 12.18 -12.08
C MET A 112 -15.34 11.08 -11.46
N PHE A 113 -15.95 10.10 -10.78
CA PHE A 113 -15.20 8.98 -10.19
C PHE A 113 -14.61 8.04 -11.25
N ILE A 114 -15.22 7.93 -12.43
CA ILE A 114 -14.62 7.22 -13.57
C ILE A 114 -13.38 7.99 -14.07
N ALA A 115 -13.45 9.31 -14.22
CA ALA A 115 -12.33 10.14 -14.65
C ALA A 115 -11.17 10.10 -13.65
N TRP A 116 -11.48 10.26 -12.36
CA TRP A 116 -10.48 10.21 -11.29
C TRP A 116 -9.77 8.85 -11.20
N ARG A 117 -10.51 7.73 -11.29
CA ARG A 117 -9.89 6.39 -11.32
C ARG A 117 -8.96 6.18 -12.52
N LYS A 118 -9.31 6.74 -13.69
CA LYS A 118 -8.43 6.73 -14.87
C LYS A 118 -7.16 7.54 -14.64
N GLU A 119 -7.28 8.73 -14.05
CA GLU A 119 -6.14 9.58 -13.72
C GLU A 119 -5.21 8.91 -12.71
N GLN A 120 -5.75 8.33 -11.64
CA GLN A 120 -4.99 7.56 -10.64
C GLN A 120 -4.27 6.37 -11.26
N ALA A 121 -4.93 5.63 -12.15
CA ALA A 121 -4.30 4.53 -12.87
C ALA A 121 -3.17 5.02 -13.79
N GLU A 122 -3.31 6.19 -14.42
CA GLU A 122 -2.27 6.78 -15.26
C GLU A 122 -1.07 7.28 -14.44
N ILE A 123 -1.31 7.87 -13.26
CA ILE A 123 -0.27 8.27 -12.32
C ILE A 123 0.53 7.04 -11.88
N MET A 124 -0.14 5.99 -11.40
CA MET A 124 0.49 4.74 -11.00
C MET A 124 1.31 4.11 -12.14
N ARG A 125 0.76 4.07 -13.36
CA ARG A 125 1.48 3.59 -14.53
C ARG A 125 2.72 4.41 -14.85
N LYS A 126 2.63 5.76 -14.79
CA LYS A 126 3.79 6.64 -14.99
C LYS A 126 4.86 6.46 -13.91
N GLU A 127 4.48 6.15 -12.67
CA GLU A 127 5.42 5.84 -11.60
C GLU A 127 6.12 4.50 -11.80
N GLU A 128 5.41 3.47 -12.25
CA GLU A 128 5.97 2.18 -12.61
C GLU A 128 6.96 2.31 -13.78
N ASP A 129 6.62 3.06 -14.83
CA ASP A 129 7.50 3.32 -15.97
C ASP A 129 8.77 4.08 -15.54
N LYS A 130 8.64 5.07 -14.63
CA LYS A 130 9.79 5.77 -14.04
C LYS A 130 10.66 4.84 -13.21
N LYS A 131 10.06 3.94 -12.43
CA LYS A 131 10.77 2.97 -11.60
C LYS A 131 11.50 1.94 -12.45
N ALA A 132 10.88 1.43 -13.51
CA ALA A 132 11.49 0.50 -14.47
C ALA A 132 12.70 1.15 -15.18
N LYS A 133 12.55 2.40 -15.64
CA LYS A 133 13.64 3.16 -16.26
C LYS A 133 14.80 3.45 -15.29
N ALA A 134 14.51 3.66 -14.01
CA ALA A 134 15.54 3.84 -12.98
C ALA A 134 16.31 2.53 -12.69
N THR A 135 15.64 1.37 -12.74
CA THR A 135 16.31 0.07 -12.55
C THR A 135 17.14 -0.36 -13.76
N GLU A 136 16.73 -0.02 -14.98
CA GLU A 136 17.47 -0.36 -16.21
C GLU A 136 18.73 0.52 -16.40
N SER A 137 18.76 1.72 -15.81
CA SER A 137 19.90 2.63 -15.89
C SER A 137 20.94 2.42 -14.79
N ALA A 138 20.80 1.40 -13.94
CA ALA A 138 21.88 0.97 -13.05
C ALA A 138 22.98 0.30 -13.90
N PRO A 139 24.14 0.95 -14.12
CA PRO A 139 25.18 0.36 -14.94
C PRO A 139 25.65 -0.93 -14.29
N ASP A 140 25.55 -2.04 -15.03
CA ASP A 140 26.20 -3.31 -14.75
C ASP A 140 27.66 -3.02 -14.38
N HIS A 141 27.91 -2.94 -13.08
CA HIS A 141 29.26 -2.87 -12.56
C HIS A 141 29.69 -4.33 -12.50
N PRO A 142 30.59 -4.79 -13.39
CA PRO A 142 30.99 -6.19 -13.40
C PRO A 142 31.61 -6.50 -12.04
N LEU A 143 30.95 -7.40 -11.31
CA LEU A 143 31.48 -8.10 -10.15
C LEU A 143 32.81 -8.73 -10.58
N LYS A 144 33.91 -8.06 -10.26
CA LYS A 144 35.23 -8.64 -10.30
C LYS A 144 35.28 -9.74 -9.26
N ASP A 145 35.24 -10.98 -9.73
CA ASP A 145 36.06 -12.12 -9.29
C ASP A 145 36.71 -11.92 -7.93
N THR A 146 35.93 -12.07 -6.85
CA THR A 146 36.49 -12.43 -5.56
C THR A 146 36.52 -13.94 -5.53
N ILE A 147 37.60 -14.48 -6.08
CA ILE A 147 38.03 -15.87 -5.97
C ILE A 147 38.24 -16.14 -4.47
N ILE A 148 37.25 -16.79 -3.84
CA ILE A 148 37.42 -17.43 -2.54
C ILE A 148 38.01 -18.82 -2.83
N PRO A 149 39.24 -19.14 -2.36
CA PRO A 149 39.77 -20.49 -2.48
C PRO A 149 38.93 -21.46 -1.66
N ALA A 150 38.57 -22.57 -2.30
CA ALA A 150 37.83 -23.68 -1.73
C ALA A 150 38.68 -24.42 -0.67
N ASP A 151 38.13 -24.57 0.53
CA ASP A 151 38.56 -25.60 1.48
C ASP A 151 37.81 -26.91 1.17
N PRO A 152 38.51 -28.03 0.92
CA PRO A 152 37.89 -29.33 0.67
C PRO A 152 37.93 -30.21 1.92
N ALA A 153 36.91 -30.17 2.77
CA ALA A 153 36.58 -31.27 3.67
C ALA A 153 35.27 -31.00 4.40
N THR A 154 34.22 -31.76 4.10
CA THR A 154 33.48 -32.59 5.07
C THR A 154 32.27 -33.18 4.35
N ALA A 155 32.39 -34.47 4.04
CA ALA A 155 31.31 -35.32 3.55
C ALA A 155 30.59 -35.97 4.74
N SER A 156 29.27 -35.81 4.83
CA SER A 156 28.27 -36.77 5.33
C SER A 156 26.91 -36.07 5.25
N GLY A 157 25.83 -36.55 4.63
CA GLY A 157 25.45 -37.90 4.24
C GLY A 157 24.14 -38.27 4.94
N THR A 158 22.97 -37.97 4.34
CA THR A 158 21.66 -38.65 4.52
C THR A 158 20.65 -37.97 3.57
N ALA A 159 20.29 -38.49 2.40
CA ALA A 159 19.47 -39.67 2.11
C ALA A 159 18.06 -39.61 2.75
N GLY A 160 17.09 -39.07 2.00
CA GLY A 160 15.65 -39.10 2.32
C GLY A 160 14.80 -38.58 1.14
N PRO A 161 13.60 -39.13 0.86
CA PRO A 161 13.26 -39.58 -0.49
C PRO A 161 12.46 -38.59 -1.35
N ALA A 162 12.71 -38.71 -2.66
CA ALA A 162 11.96 -38.12 -3.75
C ALA A 162 10.47 -38.53 -3.73
N LYS A 163 9.58 -37.55 -3.60
CA LYS A 163 8.18 -37.72 -3.98
C LYS A 163 8.02 -37.38 -5.45
N ARG A 164 7.86 -38.44 -6.23
CA ARG A 164 7.31 -38.50 -7.60
C ARG A 164 6.02 -37.67 -7.65
N THR A 165 6.02 -36.58 -8.41
CA THR A 165 4.79 -35.85 -8.75
C THR A 165 4.20 -36.50 -10.00
N THR A 166 3.11 -37.23 -9.84
CA THR A 166 2.32 -37.80 -10.92
C THR A 166 1.46 -36.73 -11.58
N VAL A 167 1.43 -36.75 -12.91
CA VAL A 167 0.79 -35.82 -13.85
C VAL A 167 -0.73 -36.10 -13.98
N TRP A 168 -1.42 -36.40 -12.88
CA TRP A 168 -2.85 -36.78 -12.91
C TRP A 168 -3.74 -36.20 -11.79
N ASP A 169 -3.25 -35.31 -10.91
CA ASP A 169 -4.10 -34.66 -9.88
C ASP A 169 -4.59 -33.25 -10.30
N ASN A 170 -4.79 -33.05 -11.60
CA ASN A 170 -5.28 -31.79 -12.17
C ASN A 170 -6.70 -31.95 -12.71
N ILE A 171 -7.63 -32.41 -11.85
CA ILE A 171 -9.05 -32.57 -12.19
C ILE A 171 -9.91 -31.95 -11.08
N GLU A 172 -10.34 -30.71 -11.35
CA GLU A 172 -11.63 -30.10 -11.01
C GLU A 172 -12.30 -30.46 -9.67
N GLN A 173 -11.98 -29.68 -8.63
CA GLN A 173 -12.95 -29.34 -7.57
C GLN A 173 -12.94 -27.82 -7.33
N PRO A 174 -14.05 -27.11 -7.60
CA PRO A 174 -14.20 -25.69 -7.24
C PRO A 174 -14.76 -25.57 -5.82
N GLU A 175 -13.93 -25.76 -4.79
CA GLU A 175 -14.36 -25.64 -3.38
C GLU A 175 -13.29 -24.91 -2.55
N SER A 176 -13.63 -23.71 -2.08
CA SER A 176 -13.05 -23.01 -0.91
C SER A 176 -11.53 -22.72 -0.92
N THR A 177 -11.15 -21.58 -1.50
CA THR A 177 -9.91 -20.89 -1.18
C THR A 177 -9.94 -20.44 0.29
N SER A 178 -9.45 -21.33 1.15
CA SER A 178 -9.03 -21.03 2.51
C SER A 178 -8.09 -19.81 2.54
N PHE A 179 -8.62 -18.68 2.97
CA PHE A 179 -7.88 -17.44 3.25
C PHE A 179 -6.87 -17.56 4.41
N SER A 180 -6.75 -18.73 5.04
CA SER A 180 -6.06 -18.88 6.33
C SER A 180 -4.55 -19.17 6.24
N GLN A 181 -3.99 -19.41 5.06
CA GLN A 181 -2.55 -19.78 4.93
C GLN A 181 -1.63 -18.71 4.33
N ARG A 182 -2.15 -17.51 3.99
CA ARG A 182 -1.33 -16.44 3.36
C ARG A 182 -0.83 -15.35 4.31
N HIS A 183 -1.04 -15.48 5.61
CA HIS A 183 -0.18 -14.83 6.60
C HIS A 183 1.09 -15.65 6.79
N GLN A 184 1.91 -15.68 5.74
CA GLN A 184 3.32 -16.02 5.93
C GLN A 184 3.87 -15.04 6.97
N ARG A 185 4.47 -15.60 8.02
CA ARG A 185 5.09 -14.86 9.11
C ARG A 185 6.10 -13.89 8.50
N ARG A 186 5.73 -12.61 8.37
CA ARG A 186 6.73 -11.56 8.18
C ARG A 186 7.58 -11.60 9.43
N ASP A 187 8.84 -12.00 9.29
CA ASP A 187 9.83 -11.88 10.34
C ASP A 187 9.96 -10.38 10.65
N MET A 188 9.24 -9.92 11.68
CA MET A 188 9.28 -8.52 12.06
C MET A 188 10.71 -8.15 12.43
N SER A 189 11.15 -6.98 11.95
CA SER A 189 12.46 -6.45 12.31
C SER A 189 12.59 -6.29 13.83
N LYS A 190 13.82 -6.32 14.36
CA LYS A 190 14.05 -6.19 15.81
C LYS A 190 13.43 -4.91 16.38
N GLU A 191 13.45 -3.83 15.62
CA GLU A 191 12.86 -2.54 16.01
C GLU A 191 11.33 -2.57 16.05
N GLU A 192 10.70 -3.22 15.07
CA GLU A 192 9.25 -3.37 15.01
C GLU A 192 8.72 -4.31 16.09
N ARG A 193 9.48 -5.38 16.40
CA ARG A 193 9.19 -6.26 17.55
C ARG A 193 9.27 -5.48 18.86
N ALA A 194 10.29 -4.65 19.05
CA ALA A 194 10.41 -3.84 20.26
C ALA A 194 9.26 -2.83 20.41
N LYS A 195 8.82 -2.18 19.32
CA LYS A 195 7.65 -1.27 19.35
C LYS A 195 6.35 -2.01 19.65
N ARG A 196 6.17 -3.20 19.06
CA ARG A 196 5.01 -4.05 19.35
C ARG A 196 5.01 -4.48 20.81
N ASP A 197 6.14 -4.89 21.35
CA ASP A 197 6.27 -5.27 22.76
C ASP A 197 6.05 -4.07 23.69
N GLN A 198 6.49 -2.88 23.30
CA GLN A 198 6.23 -1.64 24.05
C GLN A 198 4.73 -1.29 24.08
N LEU A 199 4.03 -1.41 22.94
CA LEU A 199 2.58 -1.21 22.88
C LEU A 199 1.85 -2.29 23.67
N LEU A 200 2.27 -3.55 23.56
CA LEU A 200 1.73 -4.64 24.35
C LEU A 200 2.01 -4.48 25.84
N ALA A 201 3.09 -3.82 26.25
CA ALA A 201 3.35 -3.49 27.65
C ALA A 201 2.49 -2.31 28.14
N GLN A 202 2.22 -1.33 27.27
CA GLN A 202 1.35 -0.20 27.59
C GLN A 202 -0.13 -0.58 27.69
N TYR A 203 -0.59 -1.48 26.82
CA TYR A 203 -2.00 -1.90 26.71
C TYR A 203 -2.24 -3.34 27.18
N GLY A 204 -1.20 -4.03 27.61
CA GLY A 204 -1.30 -5.34 28.22
C GLY A 204 -2.03 -5.18 29.55
N TYR A 205 -3.27 -5.64 29.60
CA TYR A 205 -4.00 -5.82 30.84
C TYR A 205 -3.09 -6.60 31.79
N GLN A 206 -2.71 -5.97 32.91
CA GLN A 206 -2.04 -6.66 34.00
C GLN A 206 -3.05 -7.64 34.57
N LEU A 207 -3.04 -8.87 34.07
CA LEU A 207 -3.88 -9.94 34.57
C LEU A 207 -3.55 -10.14 36.05
N ASP A 208 -4.57 -10.02 36.90
CA ASP A 208 -4.45 -10.24 38.33
C ASP A 208 -3.84 -11.62 38.60
N GLU A 209 -2.88 -11.65 39.50
CA GLU A 209 -2.14 -12.86 39.84
C GLU A 209 -3.01 -13.72 40.76
N VAL A 210 -3.53 -14.81 40.22
CA VAL A 210 -4.32 -15.79 40.99
C VAL A 210 -3.35 -16.61 41.83
N ILE A 211 -3.36 -16.39 43.14
CA ILE A 211 -2.54 -17.17 44.08
C ILE A 211 -3.43 -18.27 44.66
N GLU A 212 -3.01 -19.52 44.52
CA GLU A 212 -3.67 -20.65 45.19
C GLU A 212 -3.36 -20.62 46.69
N GLY A 213 -4.36 -20.27 47.49
CA GLY A 213 -4.24 -20.28 48.96
C GLY A 213 -4.06 -21.72 49.49
N ALA A 214 -3.52 -21.86 50.70
CA ALA A 214 -3.24 -23.15 51.35
C ALA A 214 -4.47 -24.09 51.52
N ASN A 215 -5.67 -23.57 51.27
CA ASN A 215 -6.93 -24.31 51.35
C ASN A 215 -7.41 -24.84 49.97
N GLY A 216 -6.66 -24.59 48.90
CA GLY A 216 -7.02 -25.00 47.53
C GLY A 216 -8.07 -24.11 46.85
N GLU A 217 -8.43 -22.98 47.45
CA GLU A 217 -9.32 -21.98 46.84
C GLU A 217 -8.49 -20.89 46.16
N ALA A 218 -8.84 -20.58 44.90
CA ALA A 218 -8.18 -19.57 44.09
C ALA A 218 -8.66 -18.17 44.53
N GLU A 219 -7.80 -17.43 45.23
CA GLU A 219 -8.09 -16.06 45.64
C GLU A 219 -7.50 -15.08 44.61
N ILE A 220 -8.37 -14.31 43.96
CA ILE A 220 -7.96 -13.25 43.02
C ILE A 220 -7.50 -12.06 43.85
N VAL A 221 -6.19 -11.94 44.05
CA VAL A 221 -5.61 -10.77 44.69
C VAL A 221 -5.55 -9.65 43.66
N TYR A 222 -6.60 -8.82 43.64
CA TYR A 222 -6.62 -7.59 42.86
C TYR A 222 -5.44 -6.72 43.27
N LYS A 223 -4.47 -6.50 42.38
CA LYS A 223 -3.37 -5.56 42.64
C LYS A 223 -3.95 -4.15 42.58
N ASP A 224 -4.14 -3.55 43.75
CA ASP A 224 -4.68 -2.21 43.89
C ASP A 224 -3.68 -1.19 43.30
N HIS A 225 -3.85 -0.87 42.01
CA HIS A 225 -2.93 -0.01 41.26
C HIS A 225 -2.90 1.44 41.77
N ALA A 226 -3.84 1.82 42.64
CA ALA A 226 -3.88 3.13 43.26
C ALA A 226 -2.71 3.39 44.23
N ALA A 227 -2.13 2.33 44.84
CA ALA A 227 -1.11 2.47 45.88
C ALA A 227 0.34 2.49 45.35
N GLY A 228 0.58 2.06 44.09
CA GLY A 228 1.91 2.01 43.47
C GLY A 228 2.39 3.33 42.86
N ALA A 229 1.51 4.32 42.67
CA ALA A 229 1.84 5.64 42.12
C ALA A 229 2.40 6.64 43.17
N GLY A 230 2.69 6.17 44.39
CA GLY A 230 3.31 6.96 45.46
C GLY A 230 4.84 7.08 45.39
N GLY A 231 5.46 6.57 44.33
CA GLY A 231 6.91 6.57 44.13
C GLY A 231 7.44 7.84 43.47
N LYS A 232 7.76 8.83 44.31
CA LYS A 232 8.83 9.84 44.09
C LYS A 232 8.71 10.71 42.82
N GLY A 233 8.22 11.92 43.05
CA GLY A 233 8.01 12.96 42.06
C GLY A 233 9.15 13.22 41.06
N THR A 234 8.73 13.31 39.80
CA THR A 234 9.20 14.32 38.85
C THR A 234 7.93 14.97 38.29
N GLY A 235 7.73 16.25 38.60
CA GLY A 235 6.50 16.99 38.31
C GLY A 235 6.16 17.07 36.83
N GLY A 236 5.26 16.21 36.37
CA GLY A 236 4.75 16.17 34.98
C GLY A 236 3.23 16.15 34.88
N GLY A 237 2.51 16.51 35.95
CA GLY A 237 1.04 16.54 35.98
C GLY A 237 0.42 17.77 35.31
N GLU A 238 1.22 18.81 35.04
CA GLU A 238 0.82 20.00 34.28
C GLU A 238 1.29 19.94 32.80
N ASP A 239 1.85 18.81 32.36
CA ASP A 239 2.35 18.63 30.99
C ASP A 239 1.39 17.80 30.09
N LEU A 240 0.29 17.30 30.68
CA LEU A 240 -0.66 16.44 29.98
C LEU A 240 -1.79 17.22 29.28
N LEU A 241 -1.90 18.53 29.50
CA LEU A 241 -2.99 19.35 28.95
C LEU A 241 -2.55 20.58 28.14
N GLY A 242 -1.25 20.81 27.89
CA GLY A 242 -0.85 22.09 27.27
C GLY A 242 0.48 22.21 26.54
N ALA A 243 1.36 21.20 26.52
CA ALA A 243 2.56 21.34 25.70
C ALA A 243 2.20 21.12 24.22
N ASN A 244 2.18 22.22 23.47
CA ASN A 244 2.06 22.23 22.02
C ASN A 244 3.24 21.47 21.39
N ARG A 245 3.08 20.16 21.24
CA ARG A 245 4.07 19.25 20.62
C ARG A 245 4.33 19.58 19.16
N ASN A 246 3.52 20.40 18.50
CA ASN A 246 3.77 20.80 17.12
C ASN A 246 5.09 21.59 17.00
N ALA A 247 5.43 22.42 18.00
CA ALA A 247 6.68 23.16 17.99
C ALA A 247 7.91 22.23 18.04
N ASP A 248 7.85 21.17 18.84
CA ASP A 248 8.96 20.23 18.96
C ASP A 248 9.02 19.26 17.78
N ILE A 249 7.88 18.83 17.24
CA ILE A 249 7.81 18.08 15.98
C ILE A 249 8.44 18.89 14.83
N ILE A 250 8.19 20.20 14.75
CA ILE A 250 8.79 21.07 13.73
C ILE A 250 10.30 21.19 13.94
N LYS A 251 10.78 21.38 15.18
CA LYS A 251 12.22 21.43 15.49
C LYS A 251 12.93 20.13 15.13
N ASP A 252 12.32 18.98 15.42
CA ASP A 252 12.89 17.67 15.12
C ASP A 252 12.92 17.40 13.62
N LYS A 253 11.86 17.77 12.88
CA LYS A 253 11.84 17.69 11.41
C LYS A 253 12.91 18.57 10.77
N GLU A 254 13.09 19.81 11.24
CA GLU A 254 14.12 20.72 10.73
C GLU A 254 15.53 20.21 11.07
N ARG A 255 15.74 19.66 12.27
CA ARG A 255 17.02 19.06 12.66
C ARG A 255 17.34 17.84 11.78
N ALA A 256 16.37 16.95 11.58
CA ALA A 256 16.53 15.79 10.70
C ALA A 256 16.85 16.22 9.25
N ARG A 257 16.21 17.28 8.75
CA ARG A 257 16.50 17.83 7.41
C ARG A 257 17.93 18.36 7.32
N ARG A 258 18.40 19.07 8.34
CA ARG A 258 19.80 19.56 8.39
C ARG A 258 20.81 18.42 8.49
N GLU A 259 20.53 17.40 9.28
CA GLU A 259 21.38 16.22 9.39
C GLU A 259 21.44 15.43 8.08
N GLN A 260 20.31 15.27 7.38
CA GLN A 260 20.29 14.65 6.06
C GLN A 260 21.11 15.44 5.02
N MET A 261 21.03 16.77 5.04
CA MET A 261 21.84 17.61 4.15
C MET A 261 23.33 17.54 4.50
N ARG A 262 23.68 17.51 5.79
CA ARG A 262 25.07 17.31 6.25
C ARG A 262 25.61 15.95 5.80
N LYS A 263 24.84 14.88 6.04
CA LYS A 263 25.20 13.52 5.65
C LYS A 263 25.40 13.39 4.14
N LYS A 264 24.49 13.93 3.32
CA LYS A 264 24.63 13.93 1.85
C LYS A 264 25.89 14.69 1.40
N SER A 265 26.20 15.83 2.03
CA SER A 265 27.42 16.59 1.73
C SER A 265 28.69 15.83 2.13
N GLU A 266 28.67 15.12 3.25
CA GLU A 266 29.78 14.28 3.69
C GLU A 266 29.99 13.09 2.75
N GLU A 267 28.92 12.37 2.39
CA GLU A 267 28.96 11.28 1.41
C GLU A 267 29.50 11.75 0.04
N GLU A 268 29.10 12.93 -0.43
CA GLU A 268 29.60 13.50 -1.68
C GLU A 268 31.10 13.85 -1.60
N LYS A 269 31.54 14.45 -0.48
CA LYS A 269 32.97 14.73 -0.24
C LYS A 269 33.78 13.43 -0.21
N GLU A 270 33.26 12.38 0.40
CA GLU A 270 33.90 11.06 0.43
C GLU A 270 33.97 10.43 -0.96
N ARG A 271 32.90 10.49 -1.75
CA ARG A 271 32.90 10.02 -3.14
C ARG A 271 33.92 10.78 -3.98
N ASN A 272 33.98 12.10 -3.86
CA ASN A 272 34.95 12.93 -4.57
C ASN A 272 36.39 12.62 -4.14
N LYS A 273 36.63 12.39 -2.84
CA LYS A 273 37.92 11.97 -2.31
C LYS A 273 38.35 10.61 -2.89
N MET A 274 37.44 9.63 -2.91
CA MET A 274 37.70 8.30 -3.48
C MET A 274 37.98 8.37 -5.00
N LEU A 275 37.29 9.23 -5.74
CA LEU A 275 37.54 9.41 -7.17
C LEU A 275 38.93 10.02 -7.44
N LEU A 276 39.33 11.03 -6.67
CA LEU A 276 40.66 11.64 -6.77
C LEU A 276 41.78 10.64 -6.41
N GLU A 277 41.59 9.87 -5.34
CA GLU A 277 42.55 8.84 -4.96
C GLU A 277 42.66 7.75 -6.02
N LYS A 278 41.53 7.32 -6.60
CA LYS A 278 41.50 6.37 -7.72
C LYS A 278 42.24 6.90 -8.94
N GLN A 279 42.09 8.19 -9.28
CA GLN A 279 42.83 8.82 -10.37
C GLN A 279 44.34 8.86 -10.10
N ARG A 280 44.77 9.19 -8.86
CA ARG A 280 46.18 9.17 -8.47
C ARG A 280 46.79 7.77 -8.60
N LEU A 281 46.11 6.75 -8.10
CA LEU A 281 46.56 5.35 -8.22
C LEU A 281 46.63 4.89 -9.69
N ALA A 282 45.71 5.33 -10.55
CA ALA A 282 45.76 5.03 -11.97
C ALA A 282 46.97 5.69 -12.66
N ALA A 283 47.22 6.98 -12.38
CA ALA A 283 48.37 7.71 -12.90
C ALA A 283 49.71 7.09 -12.46
N ASP A 284 49.82 6.66 -11.20
CA ASP A 284 51.04 6.00 -10.71
C ASP A 284 51.25 4.62 -11.32
N LYS A 285 50.17 3.85 -11.56
CA LYS A 285 50.24 2.57 -12.28
C LYS A 285 50.66 2.79 -13.74
N GLU A 286 50.19 3.84 -14.39
CA GLU A 286 50.57 4.18 -15.75
C GLU A 286 52.05 4.59 -15.84
N LYS A 287 52.52 5.47 -14.95
CA LYS A 287 53.95 5.84 -14.84
C LYS A 287 54.85 4.61 -14.64
N LYS A 288 54.43 3.65 -13.80
CA LYS A 288 55.17 2.38 -13.62
C LYS A 288 55.18 1.52 -14.88
N ARG A 289 54.08 1.50 -15.64
CA ARG A 289 53.98 0.77 -16.92
C ARG A 289 54.87 1.40 -17.99
N THR A 290 54.88 2.72 -18.11
CA THR A 290 55.70 3.44 -19.10
C THR A 290 57.19 3.28 -18.81
N ALA A 291 57.63 3.48 -17.56
CA ALA A 291 59.03 3.27 -17.16
C ALA A 291 59.51 1.82 -17.40
N LYS A 292 58.65 0.82 -17.14
CA LYS A 292 58.97 -0.59 -17.43
C LYS A 292 59.08 -0.87 -18.94
N LYS A 293 58.29 -0.19 -19.77
CA LYS A 293 58.35 -0.30 -21.24
C LYS A 293 59.62 0.35 -21.80
N GLU A 294 60.03 1.48 -21.24
CA GLU A 294 61.27 2.17 -21.61
C GLU A 294 62.52 1.37 -21.21
N LYS A 295 62.55 0.80 -20.00
CA LYS A 295 63.63 -0.11 -19.56
C LYS A 295 63.78 -1.36 -20.45
N ARG A 296 62.75 -1.75 -21.21
CA ARG A 296 62.82 -2.86 -22.18
C ARG A 296 63.29 -2.43 -23.57
N ARG A 297 63.34 -1.12 -23.85
CA ARG A 297 63.82 -0.56 -25.13
C ARG A 297 65.31 -0.23 -25.10
N MET A 298 65.87 -0.03 -23.90
CA MET A 298 67.31 0.04 -23.65
C MET A 298 67.87 -1.36 -23.43
#